data_AF-A0A6L5F9Z6-F1
#
_entry.id   AF-A0A6L5F9Z6-F1
#
_cell.length_a   1.000
_cell.length_b   1.000
_cell.length_c   1.000
_cell.angle_alpha   90.00
_cell.angle_beta   90.00
_cell.angle_gamma   90.00
#
_symmetry.space_group_name_H-M   'P 1'
#
loop_
_entity.id
_entity.type
_entity.pdbx_description
1 polymer ?
#
loop_
_entity_poly.entity_id
_entity_poly.type
_entity_poly.pdbx_seq_one_letter_code
_entity_poly.pdbx_strand_id
1 'polypeptide(L)'
;MANIQIKSVPDETHEMLRKRAAEADMTLRDYLLDLIRRDLARPTREEWFRRIRSRPPGAPVDVVGILTEERKRRDASGASPK
;
A
#
# COMPACT_ATOMS: atom_id res chain seq x y z
N MET A 1 28.68 -5.37 -8.84
CA MET A 1 27.26 -4.98 -9.00
C MET A 1 26.55 -6.12 -9.71
N ALA A 2 25.32 -6.47 -9.28
CA ALA A 2 24.54 -7.52 -9.94
C ALA A 2 23.94 -7.00 -11.25
N ASN A 3 23.97 -7.81 -12.31
CA ASN A 3 23.29 -7.55 -13.57
C ASN A 3 22.15 -8.57 -13.70
N ILE A 4 20.95 -8.10 -14.06
CA ILE A 4 19.78 -8.95 -14.28
C ILE A 4 19.40 -8.82 -15.75
N GLN A 5 19.39 -9.94 -16.46
CA GLN A 5 18.90 -10.02 -17.84
C GLN A 5 17.58 -10.79 -17.85
N ILE A 6 16.52 -10.13 -18.34
CA ILE A 6 15.20 -10.76 -18.54
C ILE A 6 15.16 -11.25 -19.98
N LYS A 7 14.98 -12.57 -20.18
CA LYS A 7 14.90 -13.20 -21.49
C LYS A 7 13.44 -13.44 -21.88
N SER A 8 13.20 -13.51 -23.19
CA SER A 8 11.88 -13.86 -23.75
C SER A 8 10.74 -12.94 -23.33
N VAL A 9 11.00 -11.64 -23.23
CA VAL A 9 9.95 -10.63 -23.02
C VAL A 9 9.15 -10.53 -24.33
N PRO A 10 7.82 -10.74 -24.31
CA PRO A 10 7.00 -10.55 -25.51
C PRO A 10 7.14 -9.13 -26.05
N ASP A 11 7.21 -8.96 -27.37
CA ASP A 11 7.44 -7.65 -28.02
C ASP A 11 6.43 -6.60 -27.57
N GLU A 12 5.15 -6.97 -27.47
CA GLU A 12 4.09 -6.09 -26.96
C GLU A 12 4.39 -5.59 -25.54
N THR A 13 4.85 -6.48 -24.66
CA THR A 13 5.21 -6.13 -23.28
C THR A 13 6.41 -5.19 -23.27
N HIS A 14 7.41 -5.46 -24.11
CA HIS A 14 8.59 -4.61 -24.24
C HIS A 14 8.22 -3.19 -24.69
N GLU A 15 7.36 -3.05 -25.70
CA GLU A 15 6.92 -1.75 -26.21
C GLU A 15 6.03 -0.99 -25.21
N MET A 16 5.15 -1.68 -24.49
CA MET A 16 4.40 -1.06 -23.39
C MET A 16 5.30 -0.52 -22.29
N LEU A 17 6.35 -1.27 -21.91
CA LEU A 17 7.32 -0.83 -20.92
C LEU A 17 8.14 0.37 -21.42
N ARG A 18 8.58 0.32 -22.69
CA ARG A 18 9.31 1.42 -23.33
C ARG A 18 8.47 2.70 -23.34
N LYS A 19 7.19 2.62 -23.73
CA LYS A 19 6.27 3.76 -23.75
C LYS A 19 6.11 4.38 -22.36
N ARG A 20 5.86 3.56 -21.33
CA ARG A 20 5.73 4.04 -19.95
C ARG A 20 7.02 4.65 -19.40
N ALA A 21 8.17 4.11 -19.77
CA ALA A 21 9.46 4.68 -19.40
C ALA A 21 9.65 6.08 -20.03
N ALA A 22 9.31 6.25 -21.31
CA ALA A 22 9.35 7.54 -21.99
C ALA A 22 8.37 8.56 -21.39
N GLU A 23 7.15 8.14 -21.05
CA GLU A 23 6.16 8.99 -20.35
C GLU A 23 6.66 9.46 -18.96
N ALA A 24 7.53 8.68 -18.33
CA ALA A 24 8.15 9.01 -17.05
C ALA A 24 9.50 9.75 -17.17
N ASP A 25 9.93 10.11 -18.40
CA ASP A 25 11.25 10.68 -18.69
C ASP A 25 12.42 9.82 -18.17
N MET A 26 12.28 8.50 -18.30
CA MET A 26 13.24 7.51 -17.82
C MET A 26 13.74 6.61 -18.96
N THR A 27 14.98 6.12 -18.83
CA THR A 27 15.41 4.98 -19.63
C THR A 27 14.62 3.73 -19.23
N LEU A 28 14.45 2.76 -20.14
CA LEU A 28 13.77 1.49 -19.82
C LEU A 28 14.41 0.77 -18.62
N ARG A 29 15.74 0.82 -18.53
CA ARG A 29 16.49 0.24 -17.40
C ARG A 29 16.11 0.92 -16.09
N ASP A 30 16.11 2.24 -16.05
CA ASP A 30 15.85 2.98 -14.81
C ASP A 30 14.39 2.84 -14.39
N TYR A 31 13.47 2.84 -15.35
CA TYR A 31 12.06 2.55 -15.12
C TYR A 31 11.84 1.15 -14.52
N LEU A 32 12.48 0.11 -15.06
CA LEU A 32 12.39 -1.25 -14.52
C LEU A 32 13.00 -1.36 -13.12
N LEU A 33 14.13 -0.70 -12.87
CA LEU A 33 14.74 -0.66 -11.54
C LEU A 33 13.84 0.03 -10.52
N ASP A 34 13.19 1.12 -10.91
CA ASP A 34 12.23 1.81 -10.06
C ASP A 34 10.99 0.96 -9.77
N LEU A 35 10.48 0.22 -10.76
CA LEU A 35 9.40 -0.76 -10.55
C LEU A 35 9.78 -1.83 -9.53
N ILE A 36 10.98 -2.41 -9.64
CA ILE A 36 11.49 -3.42 -8.68
C ILE A 36 11.60 -2.81 -7.28
N ARG A 37 12.11 -1.58 -7.16
CA ARG A 37 12.21 -0.89 -5.86
C ARG A 37 10.84 -0.63 -5.24
N ARG A 38 9.86 -0.21 -6.04
CA ARG A 38 8.48 0.03 -5.57
C ARG A 38 7.81 -1.26 -5.11
N ASP A 39 8.05 -2.36 -5.80
CA ASP A 39 7.56 -3.68 -5.42
C ASP A 39 8.17 -4.11 -4.07
N LEU A 40 9.50 -4.03 -3.95
CA LEU A 40 10.24 -4.41 -2.73
C LEU A 40 10.06 -3.43 -1.55
N ALA A 41 9.59 -2.21 -1.80
CA ALA A 41 9.30 -1.25 -0.73
C ALA A 41 8.14 -1.70 0.16
N ARG A 42 7.31 -2.64 -0.30
CA ARG A 42 6.20 -3.21 0.47
C ARG A 42 6.53 -4.64 0.90
N PRO A 43 6.20 -5.03 2.14
CA PRO A 43 6.35 -6.42 2.54
C PRO A 43 5.44 -7.30 1.69
N THR A 44 5.89 -8.51 1.41
CA THR A 44 5.03 -9.57 0.88
C THR A 44 3.86 -9.83 1.84
N ARG A 45 2.77 -10.42 1.34
CA ARG A 45 1.62 -10.80 2.18
C ARG A 45 2.05 -11.69 3.34
N GLU A 46 2.94 -12.64 3.09
CA GLU A 46 3.43 -13.56 4.10
C GLU A 46 4.27 -12.86 5.19
N GLU A 47 5.16 -11.95 4.81
CA GLU A 47 5.91 -11.12 5.76
C GLU A 47 4.98 -10.23 6.58
N TRP A 48 3.96 -9.66 5.94
CA TRP A 48 2.97 -8.84 6.63
C TRP A 48 2.16 -9.66 7.64
N PHE A 49 1.69 -10.86 7.27
CA PHE A 49 0.99 -11.75 8.20
C PHE A 49 1.89 -12.20 9.35
N ARG A 50 3.16 -12.52 9.09
CA ARG A 50 4.13 -12.81 10.16
C ARG A 50 4.26 -11.62 11.12
N ARG A 51 4.38 -10.41 10.59
CA ARG A 51 4.43 -9.19 11.41
C ARG A 51 3.18 -9.02 12.27
N ILE A 52 1.99 -9.23 11.72
CA ILE A 52 0.74 -9.15 12.51
C ILE A 52 0.70 -10.21 13.61
N ARG A 53 1.02 -11.46 13.29
CA ARG A 53 1.01 -12.56 14.27
C ARG A 53 2.03 -12.35 15.39
N SER A 54 3.13 -11.67 15.11
CA SER A 54 4.16 -11.34 16.10
C SER A 54 3.80 -10.16 17.01
N ARG A 55 2.76 -9.38 16.69
CA ARG A 55 2.37 -8.23 17.52
C ARG A 55 1.65 -8.72 18.78
N PRO A 56 2.03 -8.22 19.97
CA PRO A 56 1.24 -8.46 21.17
C PRO A 56 -0.16 -7.87 20.96
N PRO A 57 -1.20 -8.48 21.56
CA PRO A 57 -2.53 -7.89 21.54
C PRO A 57 -2.45 -6.47 22.13
N GLY A 58 -3.18 -5.54 21.52
CA GLY A 58 -3.31 -4.18 22.05
C GLY A 58 -3.94 -4.17 23.44
N ALA A 59 -3.80 -3.05 24.14
CA ALA A 59 -4.52 -2.86 25.40
C ALA A 59 -6.04 -3.06 25.17
N PRO A 60 -6.76 -3.68 26.11
CA PRO A 60 -8.22 -3.76 26.04
C PRO A 60 -8.80 -2.35 25.92
N VAL A 61 -9.66 -2.15 24.92
CA VAL A 61 -10.40 -0.90 24.72
C VAL A 61 -11.88 -1.22 24.80
N ASP A 62 -12.63 -0.49 25.63
CA ASP A 62 -14.09 -0.56 25.63
C ASP A 62 -14.64 0.19 24.41
N VAL A 63 -14.65 -0.51 23.28
CA VAL A 63 -15.16 0.01 22.00
C VAL A 63 -16.65 0.38 22.12
N VAL A 64 -17.42 -0.38 22.90
CA VAL A 64 -18.86 -0.14 23.05
C VAL A 64 -19.11 1.13 23.85
N GLY A 65 -18.38 1.34 24.95
CA GLY A 65 -18.42 2.57 25.74
C GLY A 65 -18.07 3.79 24.89
N ILE A 66 -16.96 3.73 24.14
CA ILE A 66 -16.54 4.83 23.26
C ILE A 66 -17.63 5.15 22.22
N LEU A 67 -18.18 4.14 21.54
CA LEU A 67 -19.25 4.35 20.56
C LEU A 67 -20.52 4.93 21.18
N THR A 68 -20.83 4.54 22.41
CA THR A 68 -22.02 5.03 23.13
C THR A 68 -21.87 6.50 23.48
N GLU A 69 -20.70 6.91 24.00
CA GLU A 69 -20.42 8.31 24.30
C GLU A 69 -20.40 9.18 23.05
N GLU A 70 -19.80 8.68 21.96
CA GLU A 70 -19.79 9.38 20.67
C GLU A 70 -21.19 9.54 20.07
N ARG A 71 -22.08 8.55 20.25
CA ARG A 71 -23.50 8.67 19.87
C ARG A 71 -24.21 9.74 20.69
N LYS A 72 -24.10 9.72 22.02
CA LYS A 72 -24.69 10.74 22.89
C LYS A 72 -24.23 12.15 22.54
N ARG A 73 -22.93 12.33 22.26
CA ARG A 73 -22.38 13.62 21.84
C ARG A 73 -22.99 14.13 20.54
N ARG A 74 -23.18 13.25 19.55
CA ARG A 74 -23.84 13.61 18.28
C ARG A 74 -25.31 13.96 18.49
N ASP A 75 -26.04 13.17 19.28
CA ASP A 75 -27.46 13.41 19.54
C ASP A 75 -27.67 14.73 20.31
N ALA A 76 -26.78 15.04 21.27
CA ALA A 76 -26.78 16.32 21.99
C ALA A 76 -26.39 17.52 21.09
N SER A 77 -25.56 17.31 20.07
CA SER A 77 -25.15 18.36 19.11
C SER A 77 -26.17 18.57 17.98
N GLY A 78 -27.04 17.59 17.72
CA GLY A 78 -28.12 17.65 16.72
C GLY A 78 -29.42 18.26 17.22
N ALA A 79 -29.54 18.53 18.52
CA ALA A 79 -30.67 19.24 19.10
C ALA A 79 -30.52 20.76 18.92
N SER A 80 -30.60 21.24 17.68
CA SER A 80 -30.92 22.66 17.43
C SER A 80 -32.37 22.90 17.88
N PRO A 81 -32.64 23.84 18.81
CA PRO A 81 -33.99 24.18 19.19
C PRO A 81 -34.69 24.85 17.99
N LYS A 82 -35.87 24.36 17.61
CA LYS A 82 -36.81 25.09 16.77
C LYS A 82 -37.56 26.13 17.60
#